data_AF-A0A7N2KQC6-F1
#
_entry.id   AF-A0A7N2KQC6-F1
#
_cell.length_a   1.000
_cell.length_b   1.000
_cell.length_c   1.000
_cell.angle_alpha   90.00
_cell.angle_beta   90.00
_cell.angle_gamma   90.00
#
_symmetry.space_group_name_H-M   'P 1'
#
loop_
_entity.id
_entity.type
_entity.pdbx_description
1 polymer ?
#
loop_
_entity_poly.entity_id
_entity_poly.type
_entity_poly.pdbx_seq_one_letter_code
_entity_poly.pdbx_strand_id
1 'polypeptide(L)'
;MTTGVKNQLLDRSGCYGLDVNLDKLKDFHRRRLQVLVEAGPDLLAFETIPNKIEAQACVELLEEENIEVPSWICFSSVDGENAPSGESFKECLDIINKSNKVHAIGINCAPPHFIETLIHKFKELTKKAIIVYPNSGEVWDGRAKRWLPSKCFGDDKFEVFATRWRNSGARLVGGCCRTTPSTILAISKVLKESS
;
A
#
# COMPACT_ATOMS: atom_id res chain seq x y z
N MET A 1 24.90 13.00 17.56
CA MET A 1 23.66 12.51 18.18
C MET A 1 22.61 12.23 17.09
N THR A 2 22.84 11.22 16.24
CA THR A 2 22.07 11.02 14.98
C THR A 2 21.52 9.59 14.84
N THR A 3 21.21 8.92 15.94
CA THR A 3 20.79 7.51 15.94
C THR A 3 19.30 7.27 16.20
N GLY A 4 18.47 8.32 16.36
CA GLY A 4 17.05 8.15 16.74
C GLY A 4 16.02 8.07 15.60
N VAL A 5 16.25 8.78 14.48
CA VAL A 5 15.17 9.04 13.49
C VAL A 5 14.94 7.88 12.52
N LYS A 6 15.97 7.08 12.20
CA LYS A 6 15.88 6.05 11.15
C LYS A 6 14.87 4.94 11.47
N ASN A 7 14.67 4.60 12.74
CA ASN A 7 13.71 3.56 13.13
C ASN A 7 12.27 4.09 13.27
N GLN A 8 12.10 5.41 13.41
CA GLN A 8 10.78 6.01 13.61
C GLN A 8 9.96 6.05 12.33
N LEU A 9 10.61 6.23 11.17
CA LEU A 9 9.98 6.22 9.85
C LEU A 9 9.65 4.81 9.31
N LEU A 10 9.95 3.77 10.10
CA LEU A 10 9.53 2.39 9.83
C LEU A 10 8.29 2.00 10.64
N ASP A 11 7.73 2.94 11.40
CA ASP A 11 6.54 2.70 12.21
C ASP A 11 5.29 2.57 11.32
N ARG A 12 4.63 1.42 11.42
CA ARG A 12 3.41 1.12 10.68
C ARG A 12 2.21 1.94 11.14
N SER A 13 2.28 2.57 12.32
CA SER A 13 1.22 3.48 12.78
C SER A 13 1.21 4.80 12.02
N GLY A 14 2.32 5.19 11.37
CA GLY A 14 2.46 6.49 10.73
C GLY A 14 2.59 7.68 11.69
N CYS A 15 2.60 7.44 13.02
CA CYS A 15 2.80 8.46 14.04
C CYS A 15 4.30 8.72 14.27
N TYR A 16 4.93 9.40 13.32
CA TYR A 16 6.38 9.64 13.30
C TYR A 16 6.91 10.66 14.32
N GLY A 17 6.06 11.22 15.17
CA GLY A 17 6.42 12.28 16.12
C GLY A 17 6.48 13.68 15.49
N LEU A 18 6.44 14.71 16.34
CA LEU A 18 6.32 16.12 15.93
C LEU A 18 7.50 16.63 15.09
N ASP A 19 8.67 16.01 15.24
CA ASP A 19 9.88 16.44 14.54
C ASP A 19 9.94 15.96 13.08
N VAL A 20 9.05 15.06 12.65
CA VAL A 20 9.04 14.54 11.28
C VAL A 20 8.11 15.36 10.42
N ASN A 21 8.70 16.16 9.54
CA ASN A 21 8.01 16.98 8.56
C ASN A 21 8.22 16.45 7.13
N LEU A 22 7.61 17.14 6.17
CA LEU A 22 7.65 16.79 4.76
C LEU A 22 9.08 16.67 4.21
N ASP A 23 9.94 17.66 4.49
CA ASP A 23 11.32 17.66 3.99
C ASP A 23 12.13 16.48 4.51
N LYS A 24 11.97 16.12 5.80
CA LYS A 24 12.64 14.93 6.36
C LYS A 24 12.17 13.63 5.70
N LEU A 25 10.89 13.53 5.35
CA LEU A 25 10.36 12.38 4.63
C LEU A 25 10.91 12.33 3.20
N LYS A 26 11.01 13.49 2.53
CA LYS A 26 11.65 13.59 1.22
C LYS A 26 13.12 13.15 1.30
N ASP A 27 13.89 13.67 2.25
CA ASP A 27 15.29 13.28 2.46
C ASP A 27 15.45 11.78 2.75
N PHE A 28 14.53 11.21 3.53
CA PHE A 28 14.51 9.77 3.83
C PHE A 28 14.31 8.90 2.59
N HIS A 29 13.40 9.28 1.70
CA HIS A 29 13.08 8.49 0.49
C HIS A 29 14.00 8.77 -0.70
N ARG A 30 14.51 10.00 -0.84
CA ARG A 30 15.20 10.48 -2.04
C ARG A 30 16.33 9.57 -2.50
N ARG A 31 17.26 9.22 -1.60
CA ARG A 31 18.40 8.38 -2.00
C ARG A 31 17.97 6.99 -2.48
N ARG A 32 16.97 6.38 -1.83
CA ARG A 32 16.44 5.07 -2.26
C ARG A 32 15.75 5.16 -3.61
N LEU A 33 14.97 6.22 -3.82
CA LEU A 33 14.31 6.48 -5.10
C LEU A 33 15.34 6.60 -6.23
N GLN A 34 16.37 7.42 -6.07
CA GLN A 34 17.43 7.61 -7.07
C GLN A 34 18.14 6.30 -7.41
N VAL A 35 18.54 5.52 -6.40
CA VAL A 35 19.20 4.22 -6.62
C VAL A 35 18.29 3.24 -7.35
N LEU A 36 17.01 3.19 -7.00
CA LEU A 36 16.06 2.30 -7.67
C LEU A 36 15.83 2.74 -9.12
N VAL A 37 15.70 4.04 -9.38
CA VAL A 37 15.50 4.57 -10.74
C VAL A 37 16.72 4.31 -11.63
N GLU A 38 17.93 4.52 -11.11
CA GLU A 38 19.19 4.23 -11.83
C GLU A 38 19.29 2.76 -12.25
N ALA A 39 18.67 1.83 -11.51
CA ALA A 39 18.63 0.41 -11.86
C ALA A 39 17.68 0.08 -13.04
N GLY A 40 16.93 1.06 -13.55
CA GLY A 40 16.03 0.91 -14.70
C GLY A 40 14.86 -0.06 -14.50
N PRO A 41 14.07 0.05 -13.41
CA PRO A 41 12.93 -0.83 -13.17
C PRO A 41 11.78 -0.49 -14.12
N ASP A 42 10.95 -1.49 -14.41
CA ASP A 42 9.72 -1.29 -15.19
C ASP A 42 8.69 -0.42 -14.45
N LEU A 43 8.71 -0.46 -13.11
CA LEU A 43 7.77 0.25 -12.25
C LEU A 43 8.33 0.45 -10.83
N LEU A 44 7.93 1.55 -10.18
CA LEU A 44 8.19 1.83 -8.77
C LEU A 44 6.97 1.56 -7.88
N ALA A 45 7.18 0.79 -6.82
CA ALA A 45 6.16 0.42 -5.85
C ALA A 45 6.40 1.12 -4.51
N PHE A 46 5.61 2.14 -4.20
CA PHE A 46 5.56 2.72 -2.85
C PHE A 46 4.51 1.95 -2.05
N GLU A 47 4.95 1.03 -1.20
CA GLU A 47 4.08 0.13 -0.44
C GLU A 47 3.96 0.52 1.04
N THR A 48 2.82 0.23 1.64
CA THR A 48 2.57 0.40 3.08
C THR A 48 2.79 1.83 3.57
N ILE A 49 2.46 2.84 2.74
CA ILE A 49 2.49 4.24 3.18
C ILE A 49 1.41 4.42 4.25
N PRO A 50 1.74 4.88 5.47
CA PRO A 50 0.79 4.86 6.58
C PRO A 50 0.05 6.17 6.78
N ASN A 51 0.48 7.26 6.14
CA ASN A 51 -0.09 8.60 6.39
C ASN A 51 -0.07 9.50 5.14
N LYS A 52 -0.76 10.64 5.27
CA LYS A 52 -0.92 11.61 4.19
C LYS A 52 0.38 12.33 3.83
N ILE A 53 1.16 12.74 4.84
CA ILE A 53 2.37 13.56 4.63
C ILE A 53 3.48 12.79 3.91
N GLU A 54 3.60 11.48 4.15
CA GLU A 54 4.56 10.64 3.44
C GLU A 54 4.10 10.32 2.02
N ALA A 55 2.80 10.13 1.80
CA ALA A 55 2.27 10.04 0.44
C ALA A 55 2.56 11.32 -0.36
N GLN A 56 2.40 12.49 0.28
CA GLN A 56 2.77 13.78 -0.30
C GLN A 56 4.27 13.84 -0.60
N ALA A 57 5.13 13.41 0.32
CA ALA A 57 6.58 13.39 0.12
C ALA A 57 6.96 12.53 -1.10
N CYS A 58 6.36 11.35 -1.25
CA CYS A 58 6.60 10.47 -2.40
C CYS A 58 6.16 11.12 -3.72
N VAL A 59 4.98 11.75 -3.74
CA VAL A 59 4.47 12.46 -4.92
C VAL A 59 5.39 13.62 -5.30
N GLU A 60 5.76 14.47 -4.33
CA GLU A 60 6.65 15.61 -4.60
C GLU A 60 8.02 15.16 -5.10
N LEU A 61 8.60 14.09 -4.54
CA LEU A 61 9.88 13.54 -5.02
C LEU A 61 9.81 13.04 -6.46
N LEU A 62 8.70 12.41 -6.86
CA LEU A 62 8.54 11.95 -8.25
C LEU A 62 8.58 13.14 -9.23
N GLU A 63 8.03 14.29 -8.84
CA GLU A 63 8.05 15.51 -9.65
C GLU A 63 9.42 16.22 -9.57
N GLU A 64 9.98 16.42 -8.36
CA GLU A 64 11.26 17.09 -8.11
C GLU A 64 12.43 16.41 -8.85
N GLU A 65 12.46 15.07 -8.83
CA GLU A 65 13.52 14.27 -9.47
C GLU A 65 13.18 13.94 -10.94
N ASN A 66 12.07 14.44 -11.46
CA ASN A 66 11.55 14.19 -12.82
C ASN A 66 11.55 12.69 -13.20
N ILE A 67 10.98 11.86 -12.35
CA ILE A 67 10.95 10.40 -12.56
C ILE A 67 9.95 10.07 -13.66
N GLU A 68 10.37 9.36 -14.71
CA GLU A 68 9.47 8.90 -15.78
C GLU A 68 8.99 7.45 -15.61
N VAL A 69 9.61 6.70 -14.69
CA VAL A 69 9.21 5.33 -14.39
C VAL A 69 7.79 5.34 -13.80
N PRO A 70 6.83 4.57 -14.36
CA PRO A 70 5.49 4.47 -13.79
C PRO A 70 5.52 4.02 -12.34
N SER A 71 4.57 4.51 -11.53
CA SER A 71 4.55 4.20 -10.10
C SER A 71 3.15 3.94 -9.55
N TRP A 72 3.09 3.24 -8.42
CA TRP A 72 1.91 3.18 -7.57
C TRP A 72 2.21 3.58 -6.13
N ILE A 73 1.17 4.06 -5.44
CA ILE A 73 1.21 4.27 -3.99
C ILE A 73 0.13 3.39 -3.34
N CYS A 74 0.55 2.52 -2.43
CA CYS A 74 -0.35 1.68 -1.66
C CYS A 74 -0.30 2.03 -0.18
N PHE A 75 -1.48 2.14 0.42
CA PHE A 75 -1.66 2.29 1.85
C PHE A 75 -1.93 0.93 2.50
N SER A 76 -1.79 0.84 3.82
CA SER A 76 -2.43 -0.22 4.60
C SER A 76 -3.67 0.32 5.31
N SER A 77 -4.40 -0.53 6.02
CA SER A 77 -5.50 -0.10 6.89
C SER A 77 -5.69 -1.12 8.00
N VAL A 78 -5.97 -0.62 9.22
CA VAL A 78 -6.21 -1.44 10.41
C VAL A 78 -7.68 -1.48 10.82
N ASP A 79 -8.47 -0.51 10.36
CA ASP A 79 -9.91 -0.37 10.61
C ASP A 79 -10.78 -0.62 9.36
N GLY A 80 -10.16 -0.70 8.18
CA GLY A 80 -10.86 -0.84 6.91
C GLY A 80 -11.46 0.46 6.38
N GLU A 81 -11.14 1.61 6.99
CA GLU A 81 -11.73 2.90 6.66
C GLU A 81 -10.70 3.99 6.42
N ASN A 82 -9.61 4.00 7.19
CA ASN A 82 -8.63 5.09 7.22
C ASN A 82 -7.20 4.57 7.00
N ALA A 83 -6.30 5.52 6.73
CA ALA A 83 -4.87 5.25 6.79
C ALA A 83 -4.45 4.94 8.25
N PRO A 84 -3.36 4.19 8.50
CA PRO A 84 -2.94 3.81 9.84
C PRO A 84 -2.80 4.96 10.85
N SER A 85 -2.44 6.15 10.39
CA SER A 85 -2.30 7.35 11.21
C SER A 85 -3.63 8.06 11.53
N GLY A 86 -4.74 7.60 10.94
CA GLY A 86 -6.09 8.09 11.20
C GLY A 86 -6.65 9.03 10.13
N GLU A 87 -5.84 9.56 9.22
CA GLU A 87 -6.33 10.38 8.11
C GLU A 87 -7.25 9.58 7.18
N SER A 88 -8.25 10.28 6.65
CA SER A 88 -9.17 9.67 5.70
C SER A 88 -8.46 9.38 4.37
N PHE A 89 -8.85 8.28 3.71
CA PHE A 89 -8.35 8.00 2.36
C PHE A 89 -8.70 9.09 1.36
N LYS A 90 -9.78 9.86 1.57
CA LYS A 90 -10.09 11.02 0.74
C LYS A 90 -8.95 12.04 0.77
N GLU A 91 -8.51 12.44 1.96
CA GLU A 91 -7.41 13.41 2.10
C GLU A 91 -6.09 12.90 1.53
N CYS A 92 -5.82 11.59 1.68
CA CYS A 92 -4.63 10.96 1.12
C CYS A 92 -4.67 10.96 -0.42
N LEU A 93 -5.80 10.56 -1.01
CA LEU A 93 -5.96 10.44 -2.45
C LEU A 93 -6.08 11.80 -3.14
N ASP A 94 -6.63 12.83 -2.49
CA ASP A 94 -6.72 14.19 -3.03
C ASP A 94 -5.34 14.76 -3.41
N ILE A 95 -4.27 14.34 -2.72
CA ILE A 95 -2.89 14.71 -3.04
C ILE A 95 -2.38 13.88 -4.23
N ILE A 96 -2.54 12.56 -4.18
CA ILE A 96 -2.05 11.65 -5.21
C ILE A 96 -2.74 11.89 -6.56
N ASN A 97 -4.02 12.24 -6.55
CA ASN A 97 -4.82 12.52 -7.73
C ASN A 97 -4.32 13.71 -8.55
N LYS A 98 -3.54 14.62 -7.94
CA LYS A 98 -2.97 15.79 -8.61
C LYS A 98 -1.72 15.47 -9.45
N SER A 99 -1.07 14.33 -9.21
CA SER A 99 0.12 13.93 -9.95
C SER A 99 -0.22 12.96 -11.08
N ASN A 100 0.40 13.16 -12.23
CA ASN A 100 0.34 12.25 -13.37
C ASN A 100 1.44 11.18 -13.31
N LYS A 101 2.43 11.31 -12.41
CA LYS A 101 3.53 10.35 -12.22
C LYS A 101 3.08 9.09 -11.47
N VAL A 102 2.01 9.19 -10.67
CA VAL A 102 1.36 8.06 -9.99
C VAL A 102 0.22 7.52 -10.85
N HIS A 103 0.35 6.29 -11.33
CA HIS A 103 -0.56 5.69 -12.31
C HIS A 103 -1.62 4.81 -11.65
N ALA A 104 -1.32 4.31 -10.45
CA ALA A 104 -2.20 3.46 -9.70
C ALA A 104 -2.12 3.75 -8.20
N ILE A 105 -3.22 3.48 -7.50
CA ILE A 105 -3.28 3.54 -6.05
C ILE A 105 -3.77 2.20 -5.52
N GLY A 106 -3.53 1.91 -4.25
CA GLY A 106 -3.94 0.62 -3.76
C GLY A 106 -3.93 0.45 -2.26
N ILE A 107 -4.27 -0.77 -1.88
CA ILE A 107 -4.21 -1.25 -0.50
C ILE A 107 -3.34 -2.50 -0.46
N ASN A 108 -2.37 -2.51 0.45
CA ASN A 108 -1.57 -3.67 0.76
C ASN A 108 -1.45 -3.91 2.25
N CYS A 109 -1.11 -5.14 2.62
CA CYS A 109 -0.87 -5.54 4.01
C CYS A 109 -2.06 -5.31 4.98
N ALA A 110 -3.26 -5.04 4.47
CA ALA A 110 -4.50 -5.02 5.23
C ALA A 110 -5.16 -6.41 5.24
N PRO A 111 -6.01 -6.73 6.23
CA PRO A 111 -6.82 -7.94 6.24
C PRO A 111 -7.71 -8.11 4.98
N PRO A 112 -7.84 -9.32 4.42
CA PRO A 112 -8.62 -9.58 3.20
C PRO A 112 -10.06 -9.06 3.21
N HIS A 113 -10.78 -9.14 4.33
CA HIS A 113 -12.17 -8.64 4.43
C HIS A 113 -12.34 -7.14 4.22
N PHE A 114 -11.31 -6.33 4.47
CA PHE A 114 -11.43 -4.89 4.26
C PHE A 114 -11.31 -4.51 2.77
N ILE A 115 -10.68 -5.36 1.97
CA ILE A 115 -10.23 -4.99 0.63
C ILE A 115 -11.39 -4.67 -0.31
N GLU A 116 -12.49 -5.44 -0.26
CA GLU A 116 -13.64 -5.20 -1.14
C GLU A 116 -14.27 -3.81 -0.89
N THR A 117 -14.56 -3.49 0.37
CA THR A 117 -15.08 -2.17 0.77
C THR A 117 -14.12 -1.04 0.40
N LEU A 118 -12.81 -1.24 0.59
CA LEU A 118 -11.80 -0.24 0.24
C LEU A 118 -11.68 -0.02 -1.27
N ILE A 119 -11.82 -1.07 -2.10
CA ILE A 119 -11.87 -0.93 -3.56
C ILE A 119 -13.05 -0.03 -3.96
N HIS A 120 -14.24 -0.28 -3.40
CA HIS A 120 -15.42 0.54 -3.70
C HIS A 120 -15.21 2.00 -3.30
N LYS A 121 -14.69 2.26 -2.10
CA LYS A 121 -14.33 3.60 -1.65
C LYS A 121 -13.32 4.27 -2.57
N PHE A 122 -12.27 3.56 -3.00
CA PHE A 122 -11.24 4.13 -3.87
C PHE A 122 -11.78 4.46 -5.26
N LYS A 123 -12.71 3.67 -5.80
CA LYS A 123 -13.35 3.96 -7.11
C LYS A 123 -14.17 5.25 -7.11
N GLU A 124 -14.72 5.63 -5.97
CA GLU A 124 -15.44 6.91 -5.82
C GLU A 124 -14.46 8.09 -5.77
N LEU A 125 -13.24 7.86 -5.28
CA LEU A 125 -12.25 8.90 -4.99
C LEU A 125 -11.20 9.09 -6.09
N THR A 126 -11.02 8.13 -7.01
CA THR A 126 -10.02 8.26 -8.08
C THR A 126 -10.45 7.62 -9.39
N LYS A 127 -9.77 8.03 -10.48
CA LYS A 127 -9.80 7.36 -11.79
C LYS A 127 -8.54 6.53 -12.07
N LYS A 128 -7.55 6.57 -11.18
CA LYS A 128 -6.32 5.77 -11.29
C LYS A 128 -6.63 4.28 -11.12
N ALA A 129 -5.78 3.41 -11.66
CA ALA A 129 -5.96 1.98 -11.49
C ALA A 129 -5.87 1.60 -10.01
N ILE A 130 -6.66 0.61 -9.59
CA ILE A 130 -6.69 0.12 -8.20
C ILE A 130 -5.90 -1.18 -8.10
N ILE A 131 -4.99 -1.23 -7.14
CA ILE A 131 -4.11 -2.39 -6.88
C ILE A 131 -4.38 -2.90 -5.47
N VAL A 132 -4.49 -4.23 -5.31
CA VAL A 132 -4.71 -4.83 -3.99
C VAL A 132 -3.82 -6.04 -3.76
N TYR A 133 -3.14 -6.09 -2.61
CA TYR A 133 -2.35 -7.25 -2.21
C TYR A 133 -2.38 -7.37 -0.67
N PRO A 134 -3.45 -7.93 -0.10
CA PRO A 134 -3.62 -8.02 1.36
C PRO A 134 -2.66 -9.01 2.01
N ASN A 135 -2.62 -8.99 3.34
CA ASN A 135 -1.98 -10.05 4.13
C ASN A 135 -2.84 -11.34 4.12
N SER A 136 -2.33 -12.44 4.69
CA SER A 136 -3.07 -13.72 4.78
C SER A 136 -4.36 -13.68 5.62
N GLY A 137 -4.62 -12.60 6.35
CA GLY A 137 -5.66 -12.48 7.38
C GLY A 137 -5.13 -12.66 8.80
N GLU A 138 -3.89 -13.14 8.98
CA GLU A 138 -3.19 -13.09 10.27
C GLU A 138 -2.92 -11.63 10.67
N VAL A 139 -2.97 -11.35 11.98
CA VAL A 139 -2.78 -10.00 12.52
C VAL A 139 -1.42 -9.92 13.22
N TRP A 140 -0.61 -8.92 12.86
CA TRP A 140 0.65 -8.67 13.55
C TRP A 140 0.41 -7.96 14.88
N ASP A 141 0.84 -8.56 15.98
CA ASP A 141 0.92 -7.90 17.28
C ASP A 141 2.30 -7.25 17.44
N GLY A 142 2.36 -5.92 17.29
CA GLY A 142 3.60 -5.15 17.42
C GLY A 142 4.19 -5.11 18.83
N ARG A 143 3.37 -5.36 19.87
CA ARG A 143 3.83 -5.41 21.28
C ARG A 143 4.43 -6.77 21.60
N ALA A 144 3.72 -7.84 21.26
CA ALA A 144 4.18 -9.21 21.47
C ALA A 144 5.15 -9.71 20.39
N LYS A 145 5.38 -8.92 19.33
CA LYS A 145 6.22 -9.24 18.16
C LYS A 145 5.90 -10.61 17.56
N ARG A 146 4.62 -10.94 17.43
CA ARG A 146 4.14 -12.23 16.91
C ARG A 146 2.92 -12.06 16.02
N TRP A 147 2.72 -13.03 15.13
CA TRP A 147 1.49 -13.16 14.37
C TRP A 147 0.43 -13.85 15.22
N LEU A 148 -0.76 -13.26 15.23
CA LEU A 148 -1.96 -13.86 15.79
C LEU A 148 -2.71 -14.57 14.67
N PRO A 149 -3.27 -15.77 14.93
CA PRO A 149 -4.11 -16.46 13.97
C PRO A 149 -5.21 -15.54 13.46
N SER A 150 -5.55 -15.73 12.19
CA SER A 150 -6.75 -15.11 11.63
C SER A 150 -7.97 -15.44 12.49
N LYS A 151 -8.67 -14.41 12.96
CA LYS A 151 -9.94 -14.58 13.71
C LYS A 151 -11.16 -14.62 12.80
N CYS A 152 -10.97 -14.31 11.51
CA CYS A 152 -12.07 -14.01 10.59
C CYS A 152 -12.10 -14.90 9.35
N PHE A 153 -11.04 -15.69 9.10
CA PHE A 153 -10.91 -16.51 7.90
C PHE A 153 -10.46 -17.92 8.28
N GLY A 154 -11.23 -18.93 7.86
CA GLY A 154 -10.65 -20.24 7.60
C GLY A 154 -9.73 -20.16 6.37
N ASP A 155 -8.98 -21.24 6.09
CA ASP A 155 -8.07 -21.37 4.93
C ASP A 155 -8.78 -21.30 3.56
N ASP A 156 -10.06 -20.92 3.54
CA ASP A 156 -10.94 -20.84 2.37
C ASP A 156 -10.61 -19.65 1.47
N LYS A 157 -9.52 -19.89 0.75
CA LYS A 157 -9.19 -19.62 -0.65
C LYS A 157 -9.31 -18.17 -1.09
N PHE A 158 -8.15 -17.51 -1.07
CA PHE A 158 -7.82 -16.30 -1.84
C PHE A 158 -8.33 -16.31 -3.29
N GLU A 159 -8.63 -17.47 -3.88
CA GLU A 159 -9.35 -17.64 -5.15
C GLU A 159 -10.68 -16.87 -5.20
N VAL A 160 -11.55 -17.07 -4.20
CA VAL A 160 -12.86 -16.43 -4.13
C VAL A 160 -12.70 -14.93 -3.95
N PHE A 161 -11.80 -14.52 -3.06
CA PHE A 161 -11.52 -13.12 -2.80
C PHE A 161 -10.93 -12.41 -4.02
N ALA A 162 -9.97 -13.02 -4.71
CA ALA A 162 -9.36 -12.46 -5.91
C ALA A 162 -10.41 -12.18 -6.98
N THR A 163 -11.34 -13.12 -7.19
CA THR A 163 -12.46 -12.95 -8.11
C THR A 163 -13.36 -11.78 -7.70
N ARG A 164 -13.71 -11.67 -6.42
CA ARG A 164 -14.49 -10.55 -5.88
C ARG A 164 -13.78 -9.23 -6.08
N TRP A 165 -12.52 -9.12 -5.67
CA TRP A 165 -11.74 -7.89 -5.79
C TRP A 165 -11.62 -7.42 -7.24
N ARG A 166 -11.38 -8.33 -8.19
CA ARG A 166 -11.39 -8.01 -9.62
C ARG A 166 -12.76 -7.45 -10.03
N ASN A 167 -13.84 -8.14 -9.70
CA ASN A 167 -15.19 -7.73 -10.07
C ASN A 167 -15.59 -6.37 -9.44
N SER A 168 -15.08 -6.07 -8.24
CA SER A 168 -15.26 -4.76 -7.59
C SER A 168 -14.46 -3.65 -8.27
N GLY A 169 -13.38 -3.98 -8.99
CA GLY A 169 -12.63 -3.08 -9.86
C GLY A 169 -11.13 -3.03 -9.64
N ALA A 170 -10.56 -3.96 -8.86
CA ALA A 170 -9.10 -4.10 -8.79
C ALA A 170 -8.53 -4.53 -10.15
N ARG A 171 -7.43 -3.90 -10.55
CA ARG A 171 -6.72 -4.16 -11.82
C ARG A 171 -5.48 -5.01 -11.63
N LEU A 172 -4.89 -4.98 -10.44
CA LEU A 172 -3.79 -5.83 -10.04
C LEU A 172 -4.12 -6.43 -8.68
N VAL A 173 -3.92 -7.74 -8.56
CA VAL A 173 -4.21 -8.52 -7.36
C VAL A 173 -2.99 -9.36 -7.00
N GLY A 174 -2.54 -9.30 -5.75
CA GLY A 174 -1.40 -10.06 -5.25
C GLY A 174 -1.56 -10.46 -3.79
N GLY A 175 -0.44 -10.70 -3.12
CA GLY A 175 -0.37 -11.03 -1.70
C GLY A 175 0.79 -10.31 -1.01
N CYS A 176 0.63 -10.01 0.27
CA CYS A 176 1.62 -9.36 1.12
C CYS A 176 2.04 -10.31 2.25
N CYS A 177 2.10 -9.82 3.50
CA CYS A 177 2.57 -10.59 4.65
C CYS A 177 1.85 -11.94 4.76
N ARG A 178 2.65 -13.00 4.92
CA ARG A 178 2.19 -14.37 5.18
C ARG A 178 1.41 -15.03 4.04
N THR A 179 1.30 -14.38 2.90
CA THR A 179 0.93 -15.07 1.66
C THR A 179 2.14 -15.88 1.15
N THR A 180 1.88 -16.89 0.34
CA THR A 180 2.91 -17.81 -0.17
C THR A 180 2.84 -17.92 -1.69
N PRO A 181 3.84 -18.54 -2.34
CA PRO A 181 3.73 -18.88 -3.76
C PRO A 181 2.47 -19.69 -4.11
N SER A 182 2.00 -20.57 -3.21
CA SER A 182 0.74 -21.29 -3.43
C SER A 182 -0.48 -20.36 -3.41
N THR A 183 -0.50 -19.34 -2.53
CA THR A 183 -1.51 -18.28 -2.58
C THR A 183 -1.51 -17.57 -3.93
N ILE A 184 -0.33 -17.18 -4.43
CA ILE A 184 -0.21 -16.47 -5.72
C ILE A 184 -0.64 -17.35 -6.90
N LEU A 185 -0.30 -18.64 -6.89
CA LEU A 185 -0.76 -19.59 -7.91
C LEU A 185 -2.29 -19.70 -7.94
N ALA A 186 -2.92 -19.77 -6.77
CA ALA A 186 -4.37 -19.84 -6.64
C ALA A 186 -5.05 -18.56 -7.18
N ILE A 187 -4.54 -17.37 -6.82
CA ILE A 187 -4.98 -16.09 -7.37
C ILE A 187 -4.81 -16.06 -8.90
N SER A 188 -3.64 -16.45 -9.40
CA SER A 188 -3.33 -16.40 -10.83
C SER A 188 -4.27 -17.29 -11.65
N LYS A 189 -4.57 -18.49 -11.14
CA LYS A 189 -5.47 -19.45 -11.80
C LYS A 189 -6.85 -18.83 -12.05
N VAL A 190 -7.50 -18.32 -11.00
CA VAL A 190 -8.87 -17.79 -11.13
C VAL A 190 -8.96 -16.50 -11.95
N LEU A 191 -7.93 -15.65 -11.90
CA LEU A 191 -7.94 -14.40 -12.65
C LEU A 191 -7.70 -14.62 -14.14
N LYS A 192 -6.90 -15.62 -14.52
CA LYS A 192 -6.70 -16.02 -15.93
C LYS A 192 -7.93 -16.70 -16.52
N GLU A 193 -8.62 -17.54 -15.76
CA GLU A 193 -9.81 -18.27 -16.22
C GLU A 193 -11.01 -17.36 -16.55
N SER A 194 -11.02 -16.11 -16.05
CA SER A 194 -12.08 -15.14 -16.35
C SER A 194 -11.57 -13.84 -16.99
N SER A 195 -10.45 -13.93 -17.73
CA SER A 195 -9.95 -12.90 -18.66
C SER A 195 -10.30 -13.24 -20.11
#